data_AF-A0A1I5DLT4-F1
#
_entry.id   AF-A0A1I5DLT4-F1
#
_cell.length_a   1.000
_cell.length_b   1.000
_cell.length_c   1.000
_cell.angle_alpha   90.00
_cell.angle_beta   90.00
_cell.angle_gamma   90.00
#
_symmetry.space_group_name_H-M   'P 1'
#
loop_
_entity.id
_entity.type
_entity.pdbx_description
1 polymer ?
#
loop_
_entity_poly.entity_id
_entity_poly.type
_entity_poly.pdbx_seq_one_letter_code
_entity_poly.pdbx_strand_id
1 'polypeptide(L)'
;MKKNKEDQRGEYFKELQNGFQKTEAKWLDKKYSFLRWLVITALGFLSVFVAFSDVDNPDSKIFFFYTTTIITVCLAILFTGITLFGEVKQNKLLADSYKMVLVKFKEGSLILEDIEGRLPTWYMVSESLAYICYFLFLMSLIFFSIVKIL
;
A
#
# COMPACT_ATOMS: atom_id res chain seq x y z
N MET A 1 24.48 -8.69 -43.61
CA MET A 1 24.84 -7.91 -42.39
C MET A 1 23.66 -7.43 -41.53
N LYS A 2 22.39 -7.81 -41.78
CA LYS A 2 21.22 -7.36 -40.98
C LYS A 2 20.97 -8.14 -39.67
N LYS A 3 21.40 -9.41 -39.59
CA LYS A 3 21.12 -10.34 -38.47
C LYS A 3 21.64 -9.84 -37.10
N ASN A 4 22.79 -9.16 -37.09
CA ASN A 4 23.45 -8.72 -35.86
C ASN A 4 22.72 -7.57 -35.13
N LYS A 5 21.86 -6.81 -35.83
CA LYS A 5 21.10 -5.68 -35.25
C LYS A 5 19.73 -6.10 -34.68
N GLU A 6 19.25 -7.30 -34.98
CA GLU A 6 18.00 -7.84 -34.41
C GLU A 6 18.28 -8.58 -33.12
N ASP A 7 19.36 -9.36 -33.06
CA ASP A 7 19.79 -10.05 -31.83
C ASP A 7 20.18 -9.06 -30.72
N GLN A 8 20.93 -7.99 -31.06
CA GLN A 8 21.27 -6.93 -30.10
C GLN A 8 20.04 -6.16 -29.59
N ARG A 9 19.00 -5.99 -30.43
CA ARG A 9 17.74 -5.35 -29.99
C ARG A 9 16.94 -6.25 -29.06
N GLY A 10 16.94 -7.56 -29.31
CA GLY A 10 16.28 -8.54 -28.45
C GLY A 10 16.93 -8.67 -27.06
N GLU A 11 18.27 -8.60 -26.99
CA GLU A 11 19.00 -8.62 -25.71
C GLU A 11 18.79 -7.34 -24.91
N TYR A 12 18.91 -6.16 -25.54
CA TYR A 12 18.70 -4.88 -24.86
C TYR A 12 17.28 -4.74 -24.30
N PHE A 13 16.29 -5.27 -25.04
CA PHE A 13 14.90 -5.28 -24.60
C PHE A 13 14.67 -6.24 -23.41
N LYS A 14 15.32 -7.42 -23.42
CA LYS A 14 15.29 -8.34 -22.28
C LYS A 14 15.95 -7.74 -21.04
N GLU A 15 17.06 -7.01 -21.19
CA GLU A 15 17.72 -6.33 -20.07
C GLU A 15 16.87 -5.21 -19.50
N LEU A 16 16.29 -4.35 -20.34
CA LEU A 16 15.36 -3.31 -19.93
C LEU A 16 14.13 -3.90 -19.24
N GLN A 17 13.52 -4.93 -19.83
CA GLN A 17 12.36 -5.62 -19.26
C GLN A 17 12.69 -6.24 -17.91
N ASN A 18 13.81 -6.95 -17.79
CA ASN A 18 14.24 -7.56 -16.53
C ASN A 18 14.62 -6.51 -15.48
N GLY A 19 15.21 -5.39 -15.90
CA GLY A 19 15.60 -4.27 -15.02
C GLY A 19 14.38 -3.54 -14.44
N PHE A 20 13.41 -3.18 -15.29
CA PHE A 20 12.16 -2.56 -14.86
C PHE A 20 11.33 -3.51 -14.00
N GLN A 21 11.11 -4.75 -14.44
CA GLN A 21 10.36 -5.74 -13.66
C GLN A 21 11.01 -6.03 -12.31
N LYS A 22 12.34 -6.15 -12.21
CA LYS A 22 13.02 -6.34 -10.92
C LYS A 22 12.87 -5.15 -10.00
N THR A 23 12.95 -3.93 -10.53
CA THR A 23 12.94 -2.70 -9.71
C THR A 23 11.54 -2.39 -9.22
N GLU A 24 10.56 -2.51 -10.10
CA GLU A 24 9.14 -2.29 -9.79
C GLU A 24 8.61 -3.38 -8.85
N ALA A 25 8.90 -4.65 -9.11
CA ALA A 25 8.50 -5.75 -8.22
C ALA A 25 9.11 -5.62 -6.82
N LYS A 26 10.38 -5.23 -6.70
CA LYS A 26 11.01 -5.00 -5.39
C LYS A 26 10.37 -3.84 -4.62
N TRP A 27 10.01 -2.76 -5.31
CA TRP A 27 9.35 -1.61 -4.69
C TRP A 27 7.94 -1.96 -4.20
N LEU A 28 7.16 -2.65 -5.04
CA LEU A 28 5.83 -3.13 -4.71
C LEU A 28 5.85 -4.13 -3.54
N ASP A 29 6.78 -5.09 -3.56
CA ASP A 29 6.90 -6.08 -2.50
C ASP A 29 7.29 -5.44 -1.16
N LYS A 30 8.20 -4.46 -1.19
CA LYS A 30 8.57 -3.67 0.00
C LYS A 30 7.40 -2.85 0.53
N LYS A 31 6.64 -2.18 -0.34
CA LYS A 31 5.47 -1.37 0.04
C LYS A 31 4.35 -2.24 0.61
N TYR A 32 4.03 -3.35 -0.05
CA TYR A 32 3.04 -4.32 0.41
C TYR A 32 3.43 -4.92 1.77
N SER A 33 4.69 -5.33 1.93
CA SER A 33 5.21 -5.84 3.20
C SER A 33 5.06 -4.80 4.32
N PHE A 34 5.39 -3.54 4.05
CA PHE A 34 5.25 -2.46 5.02
C PHE A 34 3.78 -2.20 5.43
N LEU A 35 2.87 -2.09 4.46
CA LEU A 35 1.44 -1.91 4.73
C LEU A 35 0.84 -3.10 5.50
N ARG A 36 1.26 -4.31 5.15
CA ARG A 36 0.86 -5.53 5.88
C ARG A 36 1.33 -5.49 7.33
N TRP A 37 2.58 -5.11 7.57
CA TRP A 37 3.11 -4.94 8.92
C TRP A 37 2.34 -3.90 9.71
N LEU A 38 2.03 -2.74 9.10
CA LEU A 38 1.19 -1.71 9.73
C LEU A 38 -0.15 -2.30 10.20
N VAL A 39 -0.88 -3.01 9.33
CA VAL A 39 -2.18 -3.61 9.68
C VAL A 39 -2.05 -4.64 10.81
N ILE A 40 -1.05 -5.51 10.76
CA ILE A 40 -0.81 -6.52 11.81
C ILE A 40 -0.55 -5.83 13.15
N THR A 41 0.30 -4.81 13.17
CA THR A 41 0.61 -4.04 14.36
C THR A 41 -0.62 -3.30 14.89
N ALA A 42 -1.41 -2.67 14.02
CA ALA A 42 -2.66 -1.99 14.39
C ALA A 42 -3.69 -2.96 15.00
N LEU A 43 -3.86 -4.15 14.43
CA LEU A 43 -4.73 -5.19 14.98
C LEU A 43 -4.25 -5.67 16.35
N GLY A 44 -2.93 -5.81 16.53
CA GLY A 44 -2.34 -6.14 17.82
C GLY A 44 -2.58 -5.07 18.89
N PHE A 45 -2.44 -3.79 18.53
CA PHE A 45 -2.77 -2.70 19.44
C PHE A 45 -4.27 -2.63 19.75
N LEU A 46 -5.13 -2.86 18.76
CA LEU A 46 -6.58 -2.89 18.95
C LEU A 46 -6.99 -3.99 19.92
N SER A 47 -6.45 -5.21 19.80
CA SER A 47 -6.77 -6.31 20.71
C SER A 47 -6.34 -6.02 22.15
N VAL A 48 -5.16 -5.43 22.33
CA VAL A 48 -4.68 -4.95 23.63
C VAL A 48 -5.60 -3.88 24.18
N PHE A 49 -5.98 -2.88 23.38
CA PHE A 49 -6.84 -1.79 23.85
C PHE A 49 -8.23 -2.26 24.26
N VAL A 50 -8.84 -3.15 23.48
CA VAL A 50 -10.13 -3.75 23.82
C VAL A 50 -10.04 -4.58 25.11
N ALA A 51 -8.91 -5.23 25.38
CA ALA A 51 -8.71 -5.97 26.62
C ALA A 51 -8.54 -5.07 27.86
N PHE A 52 -8.09 -3.82 27.68
CA PHE A 52 -7.90 -2.83 28.75
C PHE A 52 -9.07 -1.84 28.87
N SER A 53 -10.28 -2.24 28.48
CA SER A 53 -11.48 -1.40 28.38
C SER A 53 -12.10 -0.94 29.71
N ASP A 54 -11.38 -1.03 30.84
CA ASP A 54 -11.83 -0.53 32.15
C ASP A 54 -11.81 1.00 32.18
N VAL A 55 -12.72 1.61 31.43
CA VAL A 55 -12.96 3.05 31.41
C VAL A 55 -14.42 3.27 31.82
N ASP A 56 -14.63 3.36 33.12
CA ASP A 56 -15.97 3.37 33.72
C ASP A 56 -16.72 4.71 33.59
N ASN A 57 -16.01 5.80 33.26
CA ASN A 57 -16.62 7.13 33.21
C ASN A 57 -16.60 7.73 31.79
N PRO A 58 -17.77 7.84 31.12
CA PRO A 58 -17.87 8.36 29.75
C PRO A 58 -17.52 9.85 29.62
N ASP A 59 -17.63 10.64 30.70
CA ASP A 59 -17.27 12.06 30.68
C ASP A 59 -15.78 12.30 30.97
N SER A 60 -15.00 11.23 31.20
CA SER A 60 -13.57 11.36 31.47
C SER A 60 -12.77 11.68 30.21
N LYS A 61 -11.70 12.47 30.38
CA LYS A 61 -10.70 12.68 29.31
C LYS A 61 -10.10 11.36 28.83
N ILE A 62 -10.00 10.35 29.71
CA ILE A 62 -9.53 9.00 29.40
C ILE A 62 -10.45 8.32 28.39
N PHE A 63 -11.78 8.43 28.55
CA PHE A 63 -12.76 7.89 27.62
C PHE A 63 -12.67 8.53 26.23
N PHE A 64 -12.47 9.86 26.17
CA PHE A 64 -12.26 10.56 24.90
C PHE A 64 -11.02 10.05 24.15
N PHE A 65 -9.87 9.90 24.83
CA PHE A 65 -8.66 9.37 24.18
C PHE A 65 -8.81 7.88 23.82
N TYR A 66 -9.48 7.09 24.65
CA TYR A 66 -9.76 5.68 24.39
C TYR A 66 -10.59 5.49 23.12
N THR A 67 -11.74 6.16 23.05
CA THR A 67 -12.64 6.09 21.89
C THR A 67 -11.98 6.63 20.62
N THR A 68 -11.25 7.75 20.72
CA THR A 68 -10.50 8.32 19.59
C THR A 68 -9.44 7.33 19.08
N THR A 69 -8.70 6.66 19.97
CA THR A 69 -7.70 5.65 19.61
C THR A 69 -8.35 4.49 18.85
N ILE A 70 -9.49 3.97 19.32
CA ILE A 70 -10.22 2.88 18.64
C ILE A 70 -10.73 3.32 17.26
N ILE A 71 -11.36 4.49 17.18
CA ILE A 71 -11.93 4.98 15.92
C ILE A 71 -10.80 5.19 14.89
N THR A 72 -9.72 5.84 15.29
CA THR A 72 -8.60 6.15 14.40
C THR A 72 -7.86 4.89 13.95
N VAL A 73 -7.67 3.88 14.81
CA VAL A 73 -7.03 2.62 14.41
C VAL A 73 -7.92 1.80 13.47
N CYS A 74 -9.24 1.76 13.71
CA CYS A 74 -10.19 1.10 12.82
C CYS A 74 -10.22 1.76 11.43
N LEU A 75 -10.23 3.10 11.38
CA LEU A 75 -10.15 3.85 10.12
C LEU A 75 -8.81 3.63 9.41
N ALA A 76 -7.69 3.59 10.15
CA ALA A 76 -6.38 3.32 9.60
C ALA A 76 -6.33 1.93 8.94
N ILE A 77 -6.88 0.90 9.59
CA ILE A 77 -6.99 -0.45 9.03
C ILE A 77 -7.87 -0.44 7.77
N LEU A 78 -9.02 0.22 7.82
CA LEU A 78 -9.97 0.29 6.71
C LEU A 78 -9.35 0.96 5.47
N PHE A 79 -8.74 2.13 5.63
CA PHE A 79 -8.09 2.85 4.52
C PHE A 79 -6.87 2.09 3.98
N THR A 80 -6.09 1.45 4.87
CA THR A 80 -4.98 0.60 4.44
C THR A 80 -5.47 -0.60 3.61
N GLY A 81 -6.59 -1.20 4.00
CA GLY A 81 -7.23 -2.29 3.24
C GLY A 81 -7.69 -1.84 1.85
N ILE A 82 -8.27 -0.65 1.73
CA ILE A 82 -8.65 -0.05 0.44
C ILE A 82 -7.42 0.17 -0.44
N THR A 83 -6.35 0.74 0.10
CA THR A 83 -5.10 0.97 -0.64
C THR A 83 -4.47 -0.35 -1.10
N LEU A 84 -4.40 -1.36 -0.24
CA LEU A 84 -3.91 -2.69 -0.59
C LEU A 84 -4.73 -3.34 -1.72
N PHE A 85 -6.06 -3.20 -1.67
CA PHE A 85 -6.93 -3.70 -2.74
C PHE A 85 -6.66 -2.99 -4.07
N GLY A 86 -6.42 -1.69 -4.04
CA GLY A 86 -5.99 -0.90 -5.19
C GLY A 86 -4.70 -1.41 -5.80
N GLU A 87 -3.68 -1.62 -4.99
CA GLU A 87 -2.37 -2.13 -5.45
C GLU A 87 -2.48 -3.51 -6.09
N VAL A 88 -3.27 -4.42 -5.51
CA VAL A 88 -3.52 -5.74 -6.11
C VAL A 88 -4.18 -5.60 -7.49
N LYS A 89 -5.14 -4.69 -7.63
CA LYS A 89 -5.81 -4.43 -8.92
C LYS A 89 -4.85 -3.80 -9.94
N GLN A 90 -4.02 -2.85 -9.52
CA GLN A 90 -3.01 -2.22 -10.39
C GLN A 90 -1.99 -3.25 -10.88
N ASN A 91 -1.49 -4.12 -10.00
CA ASN A 91 -0.55 -5.17 -10.36
C ASN A 91 -1.15 -6.14 -11.39
N LYS A 92 -2.44 -6.47 -11.25
CA LYS A 92 -3.14 -7.29 -12.23
C LYS A 92 -3.24 -6.60 -13.59
N LEU A 93 -3.59 -5.30 -13.61
CA LEU A 93 -3.66 -4.50 -14.85
C LEU A 93 -2.29 -4.39 -15.52
N LEU A 94 -1.23 -4.11 -14.76
CA LEU A 94 0.14 -4.06 -15.27
C LEU A 94 0.54 -5.42 -15.87
N ALA A 95 0.30 -6.52 -15.17
CA ALA A 95 0.60 -7.86 -15.65
C ALA A 95 -0.12 -8.20 -16.97
N ASP A 96 -1.39 -7.80 -17.10
CA ASP A 96 -2.16 -8.02 -18.33
C ASP A 96 -1.71 -7.09 -19.47
N SER A 97 -1.35 -5.84 -19.18
CA SER A 97 -0.73 -4.94 -20.16
C SER A 97 0.62 -5.45 -20.67
N TYR A 98 1.46 -5.98 -19.78
CA TYR A 98 2.74 -6.61 -20.17
C TYR A 98 2.52 -7.82 -21.10
N LYS A 99 1.49 -8.64 -20.86
CA LYS A 99 1.13 -9.73 -21.77
C LYS A 99 0.74 -9.20 -23.15
N MET A 100 -0.05 -8.13 -23.21
CA MET A 100 -0.45 -7.52 -24.49
C MET A 100 0.74 -6.95 -25.27
N VAL A 101 1.69 -6.29 -24.60
CA VAL A 101 2.91 -5.79 -25.25
C VAL A 101 3.79 -6.95 -25.76
N LEU A 102 3.91 -8.04 -25.00
CA LEU A 102 4.62 -9.24 -25.46
C LEU A 102 3.99 -9.89 -26.71
N VAL A 103 2.66 -9.88 -26.81
CA VAL A 103 1.94 -10.38 -28.00
C VAL A 103 2.19 -9.45 -29.20
N LYS A 104 2.00 -8.14 -29.03
CA LYS A 104 2.22 -7.13 -30.09
C LYS A 104 3.66 -7.11 -30.61
N PHE A 105 4.64 -7.34 -29.73
CA PHE A 105 6.05 -7.43 -30.10
C PHE A 105 6.35 -8.68 -30.95
N LYS A 106 5.76 -9.85 -30.60
CA LYS A 106 5.86 -11.06 -31.43
C LYS A 106 5.24 -10.89 -32.81
N GLU A 107 4.22 -10.04 -32.93
CA GLU A 107 3.56 -9.69 -34.19
C GLU A 107 4.33 -8.62 -35.00
N GLY A 108 5.49 -8.16 -34.52
CA GLY A 108 6.35 -7.22 -35.24
C GLY A 108 5.94 -5.76 -35.13
N SER A 109 4.95 -5.43 -34.30
CA SER A 109 4.53 -4.04 -34.04
C SER A 109 5.34 -3.45 -32.88
N LEU A 110 6.11 -2.40 -33.19
CA LEU A 110 7.04 -1.72 -32.27
C LEU A 110 6.35 -0.55 -31.54
N ILE A 111 5.11 -0.72 -31.10
CA ILE A 111 4.41 0.31 -30.33
C ILE A 111 4.66 0.02 -28.85
N LEU A 112 5.73 0.61 -28.33
CA LEU A 112 5.94 0.81 -26.90
C LEU A 112 5.02 1.96 -26.47
N GLU A 113 3.74 1.66 -26.23
CA GLU A 113 2.91 2.57 -25.44
C GLU A 113 3.41 2.53 -24.00
N ASP A 114 3.61 3.71 -23.40
CA ASP A 114 3.91 3.81 -21.98
C ASP A 114 2.81 3.10 -21.20
N ILE A 115 3.16 1.98 -20.57
CA ILE A 115 2.25 1.22 -19.71
C ILE A 115 2.17 1.97 -18.38
N GLU A 116 1.46 3.09 -18.39
CA GLU A 116 1.12 3.78 -17.15
C GLU A 116 -0.13 3.12 -16.56
N GLY A 117 0.08 2.13 -15.71
CA GLY A 117 -0.96 1.63 -14.81
C GLY A 117 -1.27 2.67 -13.74
N ARG A 118 -1.84 3.83 -14.06
CA ARG A 118 -2.21 4.84 -13.05
C ARG A 118 -3.44 4.37 -12.28
N LEU A 119 -3.28 4.24 -10.96
CA LEU A 119 -4.43 4.09 -10.08
C LEU A 119 -5.26 5.38 -10.09
N PRO A 120 -6.60 5.28 -10.01
CA PRO A 120 -7.43 6.47 -9.90
C PRO A 120 -7.14 7.24 -8.60
N THR A 121 -7.25 8.56 -8.67
CA THR A 121 -6.83 9.52 -7.63
C THR A 121 -7.38 9.22 -6.24
N TRP A 122 -8.58 8.64 -6.15
CA TRP A 122 -9.20 8.29 -4.87
C TRP A 122 -8.42 7.24 -4.06
N TYR A 123 -7.62 6.37 -4.71
CA TYR A 123 -6.72 5.45 -3.99
C TYR A 123 -5.52 6.17 -3.35
N MET A 124 -5.00 7.21 -4.01
CA MET A 124 -3.92 8.03 -3.43
C MET A 124 -4.44 8.84 -2.23
N VAL A 125 -5.71 9.28 -2.29
CA VAL A 125 -6.39 9.92 -1.17
C VAL A 125 -6.58 8.93 -0.02
N SER A 126 -7.01 7.69 -0.29
CA SER A 126 -7.16 6.67 0.77
C SER A 126 -5.84 6.34 1.44
N GLU A 127 -4.74 6.25 0.68
CA GLU A 127 -3.40 6.05 1.23
C GLU A 127 -2.99 7.21 2.16
N SER A 128 -3.23 8.45 1.74
CA SER A 128 -2.95 9.63 2.56
C SER A 128 -3.77 9.66 3.85
N LEU A 129 -5.07 9.31 3.76
CA LEU A 129 -5.95 9.20 4.92
C LEU A 129 -5.52 8.10 5.88
N ALA A 130 -5.05 6.95 5.36
CA ALA A 130 -4.52 5.87 6.20
C ALA A 130 -3.36 6.37 7.07
N TYR A 131 -2.39 7.09 6.48
CA TYR A 131 -1.26 7.64 7.24
C TYR A 131 -1.68 8.70 8.26
N ILE A 132 -2.64 9.57 7.91
CA ILE A 132 -3.19 10.55 8.86
C ILE A 132 -3.86 9.83 10.04
N CYS A 133 -4.69 8.81 9.77
CA CYS A 133 -5.33 8.02 10.82
C CYS A 133 -4.31 7.29 11.70
N TYR A 134 -3.24 6.72 11.13
CA TYR A 134 -2.14 6.12 11.90
C TYR A 134 -1.45 7.13 12.81
N PHE A 135 -1.17 8.33 12.30
CA PHE A 135 -0.56 9.39 13.08
C PHE A 135 -1.46 9.82 14.24
N LEU A 136 -2.75 10.05 13.96
CA LEU A 136 -3.73 10.39 14.99
C LEU A 136 -3.88 9.27 16.04
N PHE A 137 -3.87 8.02 15.60
CA PHE A 137 -3.86 6.85 16.48
C PHE A 137 -2.66 6.88 17.43
N LEU A 138 -1.44 7.04 16.91
CA LEU A 138 -0.23 7.09 17.73
C LEU A 138 -0.25 8.26 18.73
N MET A 139 -0.67 9.44 18.28
CA MET A 139 -0.78 10.61 19.16
C MET A 139 -1.82 10.39 20.26
N SER A 140 -2.99 9.85 19.91
CA SER A 140 -4.06 9.56 20.87
C SER A 140 -3.62 8.50 21.89
N LEU A 141 -2.88 7.48 21.44
CA LEU A 141 -2.30 6.43 22.28
C LEU A 141 -1.32 6.98 23.31
N ILE A 142 -0.45 7.91 22.90
CA ILE A 142 0.51 8.58 23.79
C ILE A 142 -0.23 9.38 24.85
N PHE A 143 -1.21 10.20 24.46
CA PHE A 143 -2.00 10.98 25.41
C PHE A 143 -2.82 10.11 26.35
N PHE A 144 -3.45 9.03 25.85
CA PHE A 144 -4.14 8.07 26.70
C PHE A 144 -3.21 7.50 27.77
N SER A 145 -1.99 7.11 27.38
CA SER A 145 -1.01 6.54 28.31
C SER A 145 -0.59 7.55 29.37
N ILE A 146 -0.32 8.80 28.99
CA ILE A 146 0.04 9.88 29.92
C ILE A 146 -1.10 10.14 30.90
N VAL A 147 -2.33 10.30 30.41
CA VAL A 147 -3.50 10.64 31.23
C VAL A 147 -3.92 9.48 32.14
N LYS A 148 -3.64 8.23 31.76
CA LYS A 148 -3.92 7.05 32.59
C LYS A 148 -2.86 6.81 33.68
N ILE A 149 -1.63 7.30 33.49
CA ILE A 149 -0.53 7.16 34.46
C ILE A 149 -0.55 8.27 35.52
N LEU A 150 -1.01 9.47 35.16
CA LEU A 150 -1.19 10.64 36.04
C LEU A 150 -2.45 10.52 36.92
#